data_AF-A0A5B3GMT6-F1
#
_entry.id   AF-A0A5B3GMT6-F1
#
_cell.length_a   1.000
_cell.length_b   1.000
_cell.length_c   1.000
_cell.angle_alpha   90.00
_cell.angle_beta   90.00
_cell.angle_gamma   90.00
#
_symmetry.space_group_name_H-M   'P 1'
#
loop_
_entity.id
_entity.type
_entity.pdbx_description
1 polymer ?
#
loop_
_entity_poly.entity_id
_entity_poly.type
_entity_poly.pdbx_seq_one_letter_code
_entity_poly.pdbx_strand_id
1 'polypeptide(L)'
;MKKLLLICFILLCQIGQAQTIDGFIMGTDRMAAVRSVPKGFNYDNTNDKNHLRYTRWVYQGGNPSVVDSYDMFFKNNLLCKLEIYRNYYEKNSTSYLDNVLAERFSALLEEFGEPTFANNSYYSWNLPNLKITFRYSAKSEEETEPILNQLYGYRTVTYNRLIININAEMKEGHPQISKPQQGESRYLASGSGFILSKDGIVATNFHVIDGANGIDVFINRNGTIKTYKAKVLISDKTNDISLLKIEDDSFVNFSSIPYAIKTSIQDVGTGVFTLGYPMSNILGEEIKVTDGIISSKTGYKGDIVTYQISAPIQHGNSGGPLFDKQGNIVGITNAGVEDAQNVGYAIKTSYLKNLIDVAPTSITLPTNNSISGLSFTEKIKRLTPYVVLIKIY
;
A
#
# COMPACT_ATOMS: atom_id res chain seq x y z
N MET A 1 2.36 -2.64 -7.02
CA MET A 1 2.82 -3.49 -8.14
C MET A 1 2.75 -4.99 -7.84
N LYS A 2 3.24 -5.47 -6.69
CA LYS A 2 3.11 -6.89 -6.29
C LYS A 2 1.64 -7.36 -6.13
N LYS A 3 0.77 -6.50 -5.56
CA LYS A 3 -0.67 -6.75 -5.38
C LYS A 3 -1.46 -6.80 -6.71
N LEU A 4 -1.16 -5.87 -7.63
CA LEU A 4 -1.69 -5.82 -9.01
C LEU A 4 -1.47 -7.15 -9.75
N LEU A 5 -0.29 -7.75 -9.60
CA LEU A 5 0.10 -8.97 -10.31
C LEU A 5 -0.43 -10.24 -9.64
N LEU A 6 -0.59 -10.22 -8.30
CA LEU A 6 -1.28 -11.25 -7.54
C LEU A 6 -2.77 -11.31 -7.87
N ILE A 7 -3.40 -10.14 -8.00
CA ILE A 7 -4.79 -9.98 -8.43
C ILE A 7 -4.94 -10.49 -9.87
N CYS A 8 -4.04 -10.12 -10.79
CA CYS A 8 -4.01 -10.72 -12.13
C CYS A 8 -3.92 -12.25 -12.09
N PHE A 9 -3.07 -12.82 -11.24
CA PHE A 9 -2.90 -14.28 -11.14
C PHE A 9 -4.15 -15.00 -10.59
N ILE A 10 -4.75 -14.49 -9.50
CA ILE A 10 -5.96 -15.07 -8.89
C ILE A 10 -7.15 -14.97 -9.86
N LEU A 11 -7.31 -13.83 -10.53
CA LEU A 11 -8.39 -13.56 -11.47
C LEU A 11 -8.24 -14.31 -12.81
N LEU A 12 -7.02 -14.53 -13.30
CA LEU A 12 -6.74 -15.21 -14.57
C LEU A 12 -6.62 -16.74 -14.44
N CYS A 13 -6.60 -17.31 -13.24
CA CYS A 13 -6.50 -18.77 -13.08
C CYS A 13 -7.77 -19.43 -12.52
N GLN A 14 -8.83 -18.66 -12.20
CA GLN A 14 -10.07 -19.15 -11.56
C GLN A 14 -9.80 -20.06 -10.35
N ILE A 15 -8.78 -19.70 -9.57
CA ILE A 15 -8.42 -20.40 -8.34
C ILE A 15 -9.34 -19.87 -7.24
N GLY A 16 -10.27 -20.70 -6.74
CA GLY A 16 -11.14 -20.32 -5.61
C GLY A 16 -10.33 -19.84 -4.41
N GLN A 17 -10.82 -18.81 -3.71
CA GLN A 17 -10.19 -18.08 -2.59
C GLN A 17 -8.80 -18.60 -2.17
N ALA A 18 -7.77 -18.25 -2.93
CA ALA A 18 -6.41 -18.32 -2.43
C ALA A 18 -6.23 -17.16 -1.45
N GLN A 19 -6.18 -17.46 -0.16
CA GLN A 19 -6.04 -16.44 0.89
C GLN A 19 -4.62 -15.84 0.95
N THR A 20 -3.62 -16.46 0.29
CA THR A 20 -2.26 -15.93 0.15
C THR A 20 -1.54 -16.51 -1.09
N ILE A 21 -0.71 -15.70 -1.75
CA ILE A 21 0.50 -16.17 -2.45
C ILE A 21 1.65 -15.35 -1.89
N ASP A 22 2.09 -15.71 -0.69
CA ASP A 22 3.31 -15.17 -0.13
C ASP A 22 4.50 -15.96 -0.68
N GLY A 23 5.47 -15.23 -1.26
CA GLY A 23 6.79 -15.76 -1.58
C GLY A 23 7.07 -15.97 -3.07
N PHE A 24 7.55 -14.92 -3.73
CA PHE A 24 8.53 -15.09 -4.81
C PHE A 24 9.78 -14.28 -4.45
N ILE A 25 10.79 -14.99 -3.93
CA ILE A 25 12.18 -14.55 -3.90
C ILE A 25 12.94 -15.52 -4.77
N MET A 26 13.74 -14.96 -5.66
CA MET A 26 14.43 -15.75 -6.64
C MET A 26 15.94 -15.66 -6.44
N GLY A 27 16.38 -16.40 -5.42
CA GLY A 27 17.74 -16.41 -4.87
C GLY A 27 17.76 -16.48 -3.34
N THR A 28 18.70 -17.28 -2.82
CA THR A 28 19.03 -17.60 -1.41
C THR A 28 18.05 -17.16 -0.30
N ASP A 29 16.93 -17.79 -0.02
CA ASP A 29 15.97 -18.58 -0.78
C ASP A 29 14.78 -18.71 0.21
N ARG A 30 13.57 -18.31 -0.19
CA ARG A 30 12.35 -18.85 0.43
C ARG A 30 11.44 -19.37 -0.67
N MET A 31 11.65 -20.64 -1.00
CA MET A 31 10.55 -21.49 -1.43
C MET A 31 9.68 -21.79 -0.22
N ALA A 32 8.45 -21.28 -0.23
CA ALA A 32 7.26 -21.98 0.25
C ALA A 32 6.02 -21.10 0.06
N ALA A 33 5.48 -21.05 -1.16
CA ALA A 33 4.05 -20.80 -1.32
C ALA A 33 3.35 -22.17 -1.35
N VAL A 34 3.17 -22.78 -0.17
CA VAL A 34 2.20 -23.86 -0.03
C VAL A 34 1.22 -23.47 1.04
N ARG A 35 0.07 -22.95 0.61
CA ARG A 35 -1.24 -23.30 1.15
C ARG A 35 -2.33 -22.82 0.22
N SER A 36 -2.60 -23.67 -0.75
CA SER A 36 -3.85 -23.88 -1.51
C SER A 36 -3.58 -24.01 -3.01
N VAL A 37 -2.78 -25.00 -3.44
CA VAL A 37 -2.91 -25.47 -4.83
C VAL A 37 -4.33 -26.05 -4.94
N PRO A 38 -5.19 -25.55 -5.83
CA PRO A 38 -6.55 -26.06 -5.95
C PRO A 38 -6.55 -27.55 -6.26
N LYS A 39 -7.54 -28.26 -5.75
CA LYS A 39 -7.72 -29.70 -6.00
C LYS A 39 -7.75 -29.93 -7.53
N GLY A 40 -6.74 -30.63 -8.05
CA GLY A 40 -6.60 -30.94 -9.50
C GLY A 40 -5.44 -30.23 -10.22
N PHE A 41 -4.69 -29.37 -9.54
CA PHE A 41 -3.49 -28.73 -10.09
C PHE A 41 -2.22 -29.31 -9.45
N ASN A 42 -1.16 -29.40 -10.23
CA ASN A 42 0.20 -29.71 -9.79
C ASN A 42 1.12 -28.51 -10.04
N TYR A 43 2.14 -28.41 -9.19
CA TYR A 43 3.18 -27.41 -9.25
C TYR A 43 4.44 -28.03 -9.86
N ASP A 44 5.04 -27.36 -10.83
CA ASP A 44 6.34 -27.74 -11.37
C ASP A 44 7.29 -26.53 -11.29
N ASN A 45 8.38 -26.68 -10.53
CA ASN A 45 9.41 -25.67 -10.48
C ASN A 45 10.31 -25.87 -11.70
N THR A 46 10.25 -24.94 -12.64
CA THR A 46 11.11 -25.04 -13.82
C THR A 46 12.56 -24.79 -13.40
N ASN A 47 13.53 -25.35 -14.14
CA ASN A 47 14.95 -25.10 -13.85
C ASN A 47 15.33 -23.61 -14.00
N ASP A 48 14.44 -22.79 -14.57
CA ASP A 48 14.54 -21.34 -14.56
C ASP A 48 13.84 -20.77 -13.34
N LYS A 49 14.61 -20.14 -12.46
CA LYS A 49 14.06 -19.54 -11.26
C LYS A 49 13.00 -18.46 -11.60
N ASN A 50 13.09 -17.84 -12.79
CA ASN A 50 12.18 -16.78 -13.29
C ASN A 50 10.91 -17.30 -13.93
N HIS A 51 10.68 -18.60 -13.89
CA HIS A 51 9.56 -19.22 -14.55
C HIS A 51 8.88 -20.21 -13.61
N LEU A 52 7.58 -19.97 -13.41
CA LEU A 52 6.73 -20.89 -12.68
C LEU A 52 5.67 -21.50 -13.60
N ARG A 53 5.42 -22.81 -13.44
CA ARG A 53 4.36 -23.52 -14.15
C ARG A 53 3.36 -24.14 -13.19
N TYR A 54 2.08 -23.86 -13.42
CA TYR A 54 0.98 -24.64 -12.86
C TYR A 54 0.32 -25.46 -13.95
N THR A 55 0.09 -26.74 -13.67
CA THR A 55 -0.54 -27.65 -14.64
C THR A 55 -1.74 -28.32 -14.00
N ARG A 56 -2.89 -28.19 -14.65
CA ARG A 56 -4.08 -28.94 -14.30
C ARG A 56 -4.04 -30.29 -14.98
N TRP A 57 -4.14 -31.33 -14.17
CA TRP A 57 -4.17 -32.70 -14.63
C TRP A 57 -5.57 -33.27 -14.47
N VAL A 58 -5.99 -34.05 -15.46
CA VAL A 58 -7.15 -34.92 -15.33
C VAL A 58 -6.65 -36.35 -15.48
N TYR A 59 -7.00 -37.20 -14.52
CA TYR A 59 -6.66 -38.61 -14.53
C TYR A 59 -7.86 -39.38 -15.08
N GLN A 60 -7.71 -40.00 -16.25
CA GLN A 60 -8.71 -40.91 -16.82
C GLN A 60 -8.05 -42.26 -17.08
N GLY A 61 -8.62 -43.34 -16.51
CA GLY A 61 -8.10 -44.70 -16.67
C GLY A 61 -6.69 -44.93 -16.10
N GLY A 62 -6.21 -44.06 -15.21
CA GLY A 62 -4.87 -44.16 -14.61
C GLY A 62 -3.77 -43.38 -15.34
N ASN A 63 -4.05 -42.85 -16.54
CA ASN A 63 -3.10 -42.01 -17.27
C ASN A 63 -3.39 -40.51 -17.04
N PRO A 64 -2.39 -39.72 -16.62
CA PRO A 64 -2.54 -38.28 -16.43
C PRO A 64 -2.45 -37.54 -17.77
N SER A 65 -3.47 -36.75 -18.10
CA SER A 65 -3.44 -35.84 -19.25
C SER A 65 -3.48 -34.38 -18.79
N VAL A 66 -2.67 -33.53 -19.41
CA VAL A 66 -2.68 -32.08 -19.18
C VAL A 66 -3.90 -31.47 -19.85
N VAL A 67 -4.68 -30.73 -19.07
CA VAL A 67 -5.87 -30.02 -19.58
C VAL A 67 -5.62 -28.52 -19.67
N ASP A 68 -4.99 -27.95 -18.65
CA ASP A 68 -4.61 -26.55 -18.63
C ASP A 68 -3.16 -26.43 -18.15
N SER A 69 -2.40 -25.48 -18.70
CA SER A 69 -1.16 -25.04 -18.08
C SER A 69 -1.05 -23.52 -18.07
N TYR A 70 -0.40 -23.01 -17.02
CA TYR A 70 -0.23 -21.59 -16.74
C TYR A 70 1.25 -21.35 -16.50
N ASP A 71 1.89 -20.69 -17.46
CA ASP A 71 3.31 -20.34 -17.40
C ASP A 71 3.45 -18.86 -17.03
N MET A 72 4.08 -18.60 -15.89
CA MET A 72 4.33 -17.28 -15.37
C MET A 72 5.80 -16.95 -15.46
N PHE A 73 6.12 -15.82 -16.08
CA PHE A 73 7.49 -15.33 -16.19
C PHE A 73 7.66 -14.07 -15.37
N PHE A 74 8.78 -14.01 -14.67
CA PHE A 74 9.10 -12.96 -13.72
C PHE A 74 10.37 -12.21 -14.15
N LYS A 75 10.43 -10.92 -13.85
CA LYS A 75 11.64 -10.09 -13.96
C LYS A 75 11.73 -9.23 -12.70
N ASN A 76 12.88 -9.23 -12.01
CA ASN A 76 13.07 -8.48 -10.75
C ASN A 76 11.97 -8.76 -9.70
N ASN A 77 11.55 -10.03 -9.57
CA ASN A 77 10.46 -10.48 -8.68
C ASN A 77 9.06 -9.93 -9.04
N LEU A 78 8.82 -9.58 -10.31
CA LEU A 78 7.54 -9.10 -10.82
C LEU A 78 7.08 -9.94 -12.00
N LEU A 79 5.83 -10.44 -11.97
CA LEU A 79 5.21 -11.10 -13.12
C LEU A 79 5.12 -10.12 -14.29
N CYS A 80 5.74 -10.46 -15.41
CA CYS A 80 5.75 -9.63 -16.62
C CYS A 80 5.00 -10.30 -17.80
N LYS A 81 4.77 -11.61 -17.70
CA LYS A 81 4.12 -12.39 -18.75
C LYS A 81 3.43 -13.60 -18.15
N LEU A 82 2.21 -13.85 -18.62
CA LEU A 82 1.43 -15.04 -18.32
C LEU A 82 1.03 -15.70 -19.63
N GLU A 83 1.36 -16.97 -19.79
CA GLU A 83 0.85 -17.78 -20.89
C GLU A 83 -0.12 -18.82 -20.34
N ILE A 84 -1.28 -18.89 -20.96
CA ILE A 84 -2.34 -19.81 -20.59
C ILE A 84 -2.52 -20.74 -21.78
N TYR A 85 -2.31 -22.02 -21.54
CA TYR A 85 -2.55 -23.10 -22.50
C TYR A 85 -3.75 -23.87 -22.02
N ARG A 86 -4.76 -23.98 -22.87
CA ARG A 86 -5.93 -24.81 -22.58
C ARG A 86 -6.20 -25.75 -23.73
N ASN A 87 -6.29 -27.03 -23.39
CA ASN A 87 -6.57 -28.11 -24.32
C ASN A 87 -8.07 -28.40 -24.26
N TYR A 88 -8.75 -28.30 -25.40
CA TYR A 88 -10.15 -28.67 -25.52
C TYR A 88 -10.30 -29.96 -26.30
N TYR A 89 -11.09 -30.86 -25.71
CA TYR A 89 -11.49 -32.12 -26.28
C TYR A 89 -12.97 -32.01 -26.64
N GLU A 90 -13.31 -31.28 -27.70
CA GLU A 90 -14.70 -31.07 -28.10
C GLU A 90 -14.94 -31.23 -29.60
N LYS A 91 -16.20 -31.56 -29.92
CA LYS A 91 -16.64 -32.02 -31.24
C LYS A 91 -17.02 -30.89 -32.21
N ASN A 92 -16.96 -29.62 -31.78
CA ASN A 92 -17.14 -28.36 -32.55
C ASN A 92 -17.34 -27.19 -31.55
N SER A 93 -16.54 -26.12 -31.58
CA SER A 93 -17.00 -24.71 -31.48
C SER A 93 -15.84 -23.71 -31.30
N THR A 94 -16.02 -22.52 -31.89
CA THR A 94 -15.01 -21.48 -32.11
C THR A 94 -15.16 -20.21 -31.26
N SER A 95 -15.93 -20.18 -30.17
CA SER A 95 -16.27 -18.91 -29.50
C SER A 95 -16.10 -18.86 -27.97
N TYR A 96 -15.06 -19.47 -27.41
CA TYR A 96 -14.82 -19.43 -25.96
C TYR A 96 -13.92 -18.28 -25.51
N LEU A 97 -12.99 -17.86 -26.36
CA LEU A 97 -11.92 -16.96 -25.97
C LEU A 97 -12.44 -15.56 -25.56
N ASP A 98 -13.50 -15.09 -26.21
CA ASP A 98 -14.15 -13.80 -25.91
C ASP A 98 -14.80 -13.77 -24.52
N ASN A 99 -15.36 -14.90 -24.06
CA ASN A 99 -16.00 -15.01 -22.74
C ASN A 99 -14.98 -14.96 -21.60
N VAL A 100 -13.80 -15.59 -21.80
CA VAL A 100 -12.68 -15.56 -20.86
C VAL A 100 -12.19 -14.13 -20.66
N LEU A 101 -12.11 -13.36 -21.74
CA LEU A 101 -11.63 -11.99 -21.70
C LEU A 101 -12.63 -11.07 -21.01
N ALA A 102 -13.93 -11.21 -21.31
CA ALA A 102 -14.99 -10.41 -20.70
C ALA A 102 -15.10 -10.60 -19.17
N GLU A 103 -15.12 -11.85 -18.69
CA GLU A 103 -15.25 -12.17 -17.25
C GLU A 103 -14.02 -11.67 -16.46
N ARG A 104 -12.84 -11.74 -17.07
CA ARG A 104 -11.55 -11.41 -16.42
C ARG A 104 -11.20 -9.93 -16.50
N PHE A 105 -11.82 -9.20 -17.42
CA PHE A 105 -11.65 -7.76 -17.57
C PHE A 105 -12.49 -6.98 -16.55
N SER A 106 -13.69 -7.45 -16.20
CA SER A 106 -14.55 -6.83 -15.17
C SER A 106 -13.82 -6.65 -13.83
N ALA A 107 -12.99 -7.62 -13.45
CA ALA A 107 -12.24 -7.55 -12.20
C ALA A 107 -11.02 -6.60 -12.26
N LEU A 108 -10.47 -6.32 -13.45
CA LEU A 108 -9.48 -5.26 -13.64
C LEU A 108 -10.13 -3.87 -13.56
N LEU A 109 -11.36 -3.74 -14.07
CA LEU A 109 -12.15 -2.52 -13.99
C LEU A 109 -12.55 -2.17 -12.55
N GLU A 110 -12.91 -3.16 -11.73
CA GLU A 110 -13.19 -2.95 -10.30
C GLU A 110 -11.99 -2.39 -9.52
N GLU A 111 -10.77 -2.83 -9.86
CA GLU A 111 -9.55 -2.46 -9.14
C GLU A 111 -8.92 -1.15 -9.66
N PHE A 112 -8.84 -0.95 -10.97
CA PHE A 112 -8.14 0.19 -11.58
C PHE A 112 -9.08 1.25 -12.14
N GLY A 113 -10.39 1.02 -12.10
CA GLY A 113 -11.36 1.81 -12.84
C GLY A 113 -11.22 1.63 -14.35
N GLU A 114 -11.92 2.48 -15.09
CA GLU A 114 -11.90 2.45 -16.56
C GLU A 114 -10.47 2.73 -17.10
N PRO A 115 -9.97 1.93 -18.05
CA PRO A 115 -8.67 2.16 -18.67
C PRO A 115 -8.64 3.50 -19.38
N THR A 116 -7.48 4.16 -19.33
CA THR A 116 -7.22 5.39 -20.11
C THR A 116 -7.29 5.12 -21.62
N PHE A 117 -6.98 3.90 -22.05
CA PHE A 117 -7.16 3.45 -23.42
C PHE A 117 -7.54 1.97 -23.46
N ALA A 118 -8.54 1.64 -24.27
CA ALA A 118 -9.00 0.27 -24.49
C ALA A 118 -9.26 0.02 -25.97
N ASN A 119 -8.84 -1.14 -26.46
CA ASN A 119 -9.28 -1.71 -27.73
C ASN A 119 -9.37 -3.24 -27.62
N ASN A 120 -9.70 -3.92 -28.72
CA ASN A 120 -9.95 -5.37 -28.78
C ASN A 120 -8.81 -6.29 -28.31
N SER A 121 -7.60 -5.80 -28.00
CA SER A 121 -6.53 -6.67 -27.48
C SER A 121 -5.51 -5.95 -26.58
N TYR A 122 -5.74 -4.66 -26.33
CA TYR A 122 -4.81 -3.80 -25.61
C TYR A 122 -5.55 -2.83 -24.71
N TYR A 123 -5.10 -2.79 -23.46
CA TYR A 123 -5.61 -1.90 -22.44
C TYR A 123 -4.46 -1.17 -21.76
N SER A 124 -4.68 0.09 -21.42
CA SER A 124 -3.67 0.91 -20.78
C SER A 124 -4.29 1.77 -19.69
N TRP A 125 -3.74 1.67 -18.49
CA TRP A 125 -4.00 2.59 -17.40
C TRP A 125 -2.80 3.52 -17.26
N ASN A 126 -3.05 4.81 -17.41
CA ASN A 126 -2.05 5.85 -17.29
C ASN A 126 -2.15 6.50 -15.91
N LEU A 127 -1.68 5.78 -14.89
CA LEU A 127 -1.65 6.29 -13.51
C LEU A 127 -0.53 7.33 -13.36
N PRO A 128 -0.57 8.19 -12.33
CA PRO A 128 0.38 9.29 -12.19
C PRO A 128 1.85 8.88 -12.34
N ASN A 129 2.27 7.82 -11.63
CA ASN A 129 3.67 7.36 -11.59
C ASN A 129 3.91 6.03 -12.32
N LEU A 130 2.86 5.45 -12.88
CA LEU A 130 2.87 4.09 -13.36
C LEU A 130 2.00 3.97 -14.61
N LYS A 131 2.58 3.50 -15.69
CA LYS A 131 1.83 3.06 -16.85
C LYS A 131 1.71 1.55 -16.78
N ILE A 132 0.49 1.05 -16.74
CA ILE A 132 0.22 -0.38 -16.82
C ILE A 132 -0.40 -0.64 -18.18
N THR A 133 0.21 -1.52 -18.95
CA THR A 133 -0.35 -1.99 -20.22
C THR A 133 -0.58 -3.48 -20.18
N PHE A 134 -1.75 -3.87 -20.63
CA PHE A 134 -2.13 -5.25 -20.84
C PHE A 134 -2.30 -5.47 -22.32
N ARG A 135 -1.60 -6.45 -22.87
CA ARG A 135 -1.82 -6.92 -24.23
C ARG A 135 -2.05 -8.41 -24.20
N TYR A 136 -3.11 -8.87 -24.84
CA TYR A 136 -3.30 -10.30 -25.03
C TYR A 136 -3.31 -10.67 -26.51
N SER A 137 -2.94 -11.90 -26.79
CA SER A 137 -3.07 -12.51 -28.11
C SER A 137 -3.46 -13.96 -27.92
N ALA A 138 -4.38 -14.45 -28.74
CA ALA A 138 -4.72 -15.86 -28.75
C ALA A 138 -4.35 -16.52 -30.07
N LYS A 139 -3.96 -17.78 -29.96
CA LYS A 139 -3.78 -18.69 -31.08
C LYS A 139 -4.55 -19.97 -30.80
N SER A 140 -5.32 -20.40 -31.79
CA SER A 140 -5.95 -21.71 -31.81
C SER A 140 -5.18 -22.58 -32.80
N GLU A 141 -4.62 -23.69 -32.34
CA GLU A 141 -3.98 -24.71 -33.17
C GLU A 141 -4.80 -26.00 -33.04
N GLU A 142 -5.05 -26.69 -34.14
CA GLU A 142 -5.76 -27.98 -34.14
C GLU A 142 -4.76 -29.09 -34.43
N GLU A 143 -4.64 -30.07 -33.54
CA GLU A 143 -3.90 -31.29 -33.84
C GLU A 143 -4.80 -32.52 -33.71
N THR A 144 -4.55 -33.50 -34.57
CA THR A 144 -5.23 -34.79 -34.56
C THR A 144 -4.47 -35.71 -33.61
N GLU A 145 -5.04 -36.01 -32.43
CA GLU A 145 -4.42 -36.93 -31.47
C GLU A 145 -4.97 -38.36 -31.65
N PRO A 146 -4.21 -39.27 -32.28
CA PRO A 146 -4.73 -40.58 -32.68
C PRO A 146 -5.09 -41.47 -31.48
N ILE A 147 -4.37 -41.35 -30.36
CA ILE A 147 -4.65 -42.11 -29.12
C ILE A 147 -5.97 -41.66 -28.48
N LEU A 148 -6.25 -40.36 -28.48
CA LEU A 148 -7.48 -39.81 -27.89
C LEU A 148 -8.70 -40.08 -28.77
N ASN A 149 -8.52 -40.11 -30.10
CA ASN A 149 -9.54 -40.52 -31.05
C ASN A 149 -9.93 -42.00 -30.85
N GLN A 150 -8.95 -42.87 -30.62
CA GLN A 150 -9.17 -44.30 -30.42
C GLN A 150 -9.84 -44.64 -29.08
N LEU A 151 -9.50 -43.94 -28.00
CA LEU A 151 -10.03 -44.21 -26.66
C LEU A 151 -11.39 -43.57 -26.38
N TYR A 152 -11.67 -42.40 -26.96
CA TYR A 152 -12.81 -41.57 -26.54
C TYR A 152 -13.61 -40.93 -27.69
N GLY A 153 -13.25 -41.20 -28.96
CA GLY A 153 -13.99 -40.71 -30.13
C GLY A 153 -13.84 -39.21 -30.43
N TYR A 154 -12.81 -38.56 -29.85
CA TYR A 154 -12.44 -37.17 -30.17
C TYR A 154 -11.62 -37.12 -31.46
N ARG A 155 -12.12 -36.43 -32.49
CA ARG A 155 -11.43 -36.38 -33.80
C ARG A 155 -10.29 -35.39 -33.86
N THR A 156 -10.38 -34.29 -33.10
CA THR A 156 -9.43 -33.18 -33.14
C THR A 156 -9.27 -32.62 -31.73
N VAL A 157 -8.05 -32.28 -31.34
CA VAL A 157 -7.73 -31.53 -30.14
C VAL A 157 -7.45 -30.10 -30.56
N THR A 158 -8.17 -29.15 -29.98
CA THR A 158 -7.90 -27.73 -30.20
C THR A 158 -7.10 -27.19 -29.03
N TYR A 159 -5.92 -26.68 -29.33
CA TYR A 159 -5.02 -25.99 -28.42
C TYR A 159 -5.28 -24.50 -28.50
N ASN A 160 -5.82 -23.94 -27.43
CA ASN A 160 -5.95 -22.50 -27.31
C ASN A 160 -4.83 -21.99 -26.41
N ARG A 161 -3.92 -21.23 -27.02
CA ARG A 161 -2.87 -20.49 -26.30
C ARG A 161 -3.25 -19.03 -26.22
N LEU A 162 -3.53 -18.56 -25.01
CA LEU A 162 -3.70 -17.15 -24.69
C LEU A 162 -2.42 -16.63 -24.05
N ILE A 163 -1.76 -15.70 -24.70
CA ILE A 163 -0.58 -15.01 -24.15
C ILE A 163 -1.03 -13.66 -23.64
N ILE A 164 -0.77 -13.38 -22.37
CA ILE A 164 -1.04 -12.11 -21.72
C ILE A 164 0.30 -11.50 -21.33
N ASN A 165 0.62 -10.37 -21.95
CA ASN A 165 1.78 -9.57 -21.61
C ASN A 165 1.34 -8.43 -20.69
N ILE A 166 2.00 -8.33 -19.54
CA ILE A 166 1.76 -7.30 -18.55
C ILE A 166 3.03 -6.46 -18.47
N ASN A 167 2.94 -5.22 -18.94
CA ASN A 167 4.04 -4.29 -18.81
C ASN A 167 3.66 -3.22 -17.80
N ALA A 168 4.49 -3.11 -16.77
CA ALA A 168 4.40 -2.07 -15.76
C ALA A 168 5.62 -1.19 -15.93
N GLU A 169 5.42 -0.08 -16.66
CA GLU A 169 6.44 0.92 -16.87
C GLU A 169 6.28 1.97 -15.78
N MET A 170 7.20 1.97 -14.83
CA MET A 170 7.52 3.22 -14.14
C MET A 170 7.89 4.19 -15.25
N LYS A 171 7.18 5.30 -15.35
CA LYS A 171 7.49 6.30 -16.38
C LYS A 171 8.93 6.74 -16.12
N GLU A 172 9.88 6.27 -16.94
CA GLU A 172 11.29 6.57 -16.76
C GLU A 172 11.47 8.07 -16.89
N GLY A 173 11.87 8.64 -15.76
CA GLY A 173 11.85 10.05 -15.49
C GLY A 173 11.79 10.26 -13.99
N HIS A 174 12.93 10.61 -13.40
CA HIS A 174 12.90 11.77 -12.52
C HIS A 174 12.04 12.84 -13.22
N PRO A 175 11.16 13.57 -12.52
CA PRO A 175 10.39 14.61 -13.17
C PRO A 175 11.33 15.69 -13.73
N GLN A 176 11.78 15.51 -14.97
CA GLN A 176 12.09 16.59 -15.88
C GLN A 176 10.73 17.20 -16.22
N ILE A 177 10.35 18.15 -15.38
CA ILE A 177 9.71 19.42 -15.73
C ILE A 177 9.38 19.49 -17.24
N SER A 178 8.24 18.93 -17.65
CA SER A 178 7.54 19.55 -18.78
C SER A 178 7.12 20.90 -18.25
N LYS A 179 7.69 21.98 -18.82
CA LYS A 179 7.45 23.38 -18.44
C LYS A 179 6.01 23.55 -17.94
N PRO A 180 5.80 24.03 -16.71
CA PRO A 180 4.47 24.37 -16.26
C PRO A 180 3.92 25.39 -17.27
N GLN A 181 2.72 25.14 -17.80
CA GLN A 181 1.82 26.27 -17.92
C GLN A 181 1.58 26.73 -16.48
N GLN A 182 2.36 27.77 -16.13
CA GLN A 182 2.45 28.49 -14.86
C GLN A 182 1.41 28.09 -13.79
N GLY A 183 1.89 27.38 -12.78
CA GLY A 183 1.17 27.01 -11.54
C GLY A 183 1.87 25.89 -10.79
N GLU A 184 2.87 26.23 -9.96
CA GLU A 184 3.84 25.37 -9.27
C GLU A 184 3.27 24.24 -8.38
N SER A 185 3.80 23.01 -8.45
CA SER A 185 3.89 22.12 -7.28
C SER A 185 5.34 22.03 -6.83
N ARG A 186 5.67 22.86 -5.84
CA ARG A 186 6.99 23.01 -5.23
C ARG A 186 7.46 21.78 -4.44
N TYR A 187 6.56 20.86 -4.06
CA TYR A 187 6.82 19.85 -3.03
C TYR A 187 6.99 18.41 -3.58
N LEU A 188 7.95 17.67 -3.02
CA LEU A 188 8.34 16.29 -3.35
C LEU A 188 7.51 15.21 -2.62
N ALA A 189 7.18 15.44 -1.35
CA ALA A 189 6.37 14.51 -0.54
C ALA A 189 5.62 15.25 0.56
N SER A 190 4.67 14.56 1.20
CA SER A 190 3.95 15.10 2.36
C SER A 190 3.63 14.03 3.41
N GLY A 191 3.40 14.50 4.63
CA GLY A 191 3.00 13.69 5.77
C GLY A 191 2.31 14.55 6.83
N SER A 192 2.01 13.94 7.97
CA SER A 192 1.44 14.64 9.12
C SER A 192 2.48 14.87 10.20
N GLY A 193 2.21 15.84 11.06
CA GLY A 193 2.96 16.07 12.28
C GLY A 193 2.07 16.64 13.36
N PHE A 194 2.64 16.93 14.53
CA PHE A 194 1.92 17.64 15.59
C PHE A 194 2.83 18.50 16.44
N ILE A 195 2.27 19.56 17.01
CA ILE A 195 2.98 20.55 17.81
C ILE A 195 3.34 19.95 19.19
N LEU A 196 4.60 20.01 19.59
CA LEU A 196 5.05 19.60 20.91
C LEU A 196 5.20 20.76 21.89
N SER A 197 5.48 21.96 21.39
CA SER A 197 5.80 23.12 22.22
C SER A 197 5.16 24.40 21.67
N LYS A 198 4.97 25.37 22.57
CA LYS A 198 4.33 26.66 22.23
C LYS A 198 5.11 27.44 21.18
N ASP A 199 6.43 27.28 21.18
CA ASP A 199 7.38 27.93 20.28
C ASP A 199 7.59 27.17 18.96
N GLY A 200 6.78 26.15 18.66
CA GLY A 200 6.75 25.54 17.32
C GLY A 200 7.75 24.41 17.11
N ILE A 201 8.02 23.61 18.14
CA ILE A 201 8.59 22.28 17.94
C ILE A 201 7.49 21.35 17.42
N VAL A 202 7.81 20.56 16.41
CA VAL A 202 6.89 19.62 15.73
C VAL A 202 7.48 18.22 15.77
N ALA A 203 6.67 17.21 16.10
CA ALA A 203 7.03 15.81 15.89
C ALA A 203 6.44 15.30 14.56
N THR A 204 7.20 14.43 13.88
CA THR A 204 6.75 13.67 12.71
C THR A 204 7.58 12.38 12.57
N ASN A 205 7.36 11.61 11.52
CA ASN A 205 8.22 10.48 11.18
C ASN A 205 9.46 10.92 10.40
N PHE A 206 10.56 10.19 10.55
CA PHE A 206 11.79 10.48 9.82
C PHE A 206 11.60 10.26 8.31
N HIS A 207 10.91 9.19 7.91
CA HIS A 207 10.67 8.90 6.49
C HIS A 207 9.84 9.99 5.77
N VAL A 208 9.09 10.82 6.50
CA VAL A 208 8.33 11.94 5.93
C VAL A 208 9.26 13.06 5.45
N ILE A 209 10.41 13.23 6.11
CA ILE A 209 11.36 14.32 5.87
C ILE A 209 12.69 13.84 5.27
N ASP A 210 12.81 12.54 4.99
CA ASP A 210 14.05 11.97 4.46
C ASP A 210 14.34 12.53 3.06
N GLY A 211 15.61 12.91 2.84
CA GLY A 211 16.05 13.54 1.59
C GLY A 211 15.52 14.96 1.32
N ALA A 212 14.82 15.60 2.26
CA ALA A 212 14.28 16.95 2.08
C ALA A 212 15.38 18.03 1.96
N ASN A 213 15.30 18.90 0.96
CA ASN A 213 16.12 20.10 0.86
C ASN A 213 15.51 21.27 1.66
N GLY A 214 14.18 21.31 1.75
CA GLY A 214 13.43 22.22 2.61
C GLY A 214 12.18 21.56 3.18
N ILE A 215 11.71 22.08 4.32
CA ILE A 215 10.52 21.58 5.00
C ILE A 215 9.58 22.76 5.25
N ASP A 216 8.36 22.65 4.75
CA ASP A 216 7.29 23.60 5.03
C ASP A 216 6.19 22.93 5.86
N VAL A 217 5.78 23.61 6.93
CA VAL A 217 4.75 23.18 7.88
C VAL A 217 3.50 24.02 7.68
N PHE A 218 2.42 23.37 7.29
CA PHE A 218 1.11 23.95 7.09
C PHE A 218 0.28 23.79 8.36
N ILE A 219 -0.15 24.90 8.95
CA ILE A 219 -0.92 24.94 10.19
C ILE A 219 -2.28 25.56 9.91
N ASN A 220 -3.35 24.82 10.21
CA ASN A 220 -4.72 25.31 10.14
C ASN A 220 -5.17 25.88 11.49
N ARG A 221 -5.11 27.21 11.66
CA ARG A 221 -5.66 27.87 12.85
C ARG A 221 -7.08 28.35 12.54
N ASN A 222 -8.07 27.62 13.04
CA ASN A 222 -9.49 27.98 12.97
C ASN A 222 -9.97 28.30 11.54
N GLY A 223 -9.60 27.46 10.56
CA GLY A 223 -9.97 27.60 9.15
C GLY A 223 -8.98 28.43 8.32
N THR A 224 -7.99 29.07 8.95
CA THR A 224 -6.92 29.78 8.22
C THR A 224 -5.67 28.92 8.16
N ILE A 225 -5.28 28.51 6.95
CA ILE A 225 -4.04 27.77 6.71
C ILE A 225 -2.90 28.77 6.49
N LYS A 226 -1.82 28.59 7.23
CA LYS A 226 -0.55 29.30 7.04
C LYS A 226 0.59 28.31 6.88
N THR A 227 1.55 28.65 6.04
CA THR A 227 2.77 27.87 5.79
C THR A 227 3.93 28.53 6.50
N TYR A 228 4.78 27.73 7.16
CA TYR A 228 5.99 28.19 7.84
C TYR A 228 7.16 27.30 7.48
N LYS A 229 8.34 27.89 7.35
CA LYS A 229 9.57 27.10 7.17
C LYS A 229 9.97 26.41 8.45
N ALA A 230 10.49 25.19 8.33
CA ALA A 230 11.03 24.43 9.45
C ALA A 230 12.39 23.81 9.12
N LYS A 231 13.15 23.52 10.16
CA LYS A 231 14.39 22.74 10.09
C LYS A 231 14.31 21.51 10.97
N VAL A 232 15.09 20.50 10.62
CA VAL A 232 15.29 19.33 11.48
C VAL A 232 16.08 19.76 12.71
N LEU A 233 15.53 19.54 13.90
CA LEU A 233 16.21 19.75 15.17
C LEU A 233 17.04 18.51 15.54
N ILE A 234 16.42 17.35 15.49
CA ILE A 234 17.05 16.05 15.76
C ILE A 234 16.20 14.94 15.13
N SER A 235 16.80 13.82 14.75
CA SER A 235 16.08 12.66 14.20
C SER A 235 16.64 11.36 14.77
N ASP A 236 15.73 10.44 15.08
CA ASP A 236 16.01 9.04 15.35
C ASP A 236 15.55 8.22 14.14
N LYS A 237 16.50 7.91 13.26
CA LYS A 237 16.24 7.14 12.04
C LYS A 237 15.81 5.70 12.34
N THR A 238 16.25 5.14 13.47
CA THR A 238 15.98 3.76 13.85
C THR A 238 14.53 3.59 14.28
N ASN A 239 14.02 4.54 15.08
CA ASN A 239 12.65 4.53 15.58
C ASN A 239 11.67 5.33 14.70
N ASP A 240 12.16 5.88 13.58
CA ASP A 240 11.38 6.66 12.61
C ASP A 240 10.68 7.89 13.23
N ILE A 241 11.42 8.68 14.01
CA ILE A 241 10.93 9.91 14.64
C ILE A 241 11.85 11.08 14.30
N SER A 242 11.26 12.22 13.93
CA SER A 242 11.97 13.49 13.76
C SER A 242 11.31 14.60 14.56
N LEU A 243 12.13 15.42 15.20
CA LEU A 243 11.72 16.70 15.76
C LEU A 243 12.13 17.81 14.80
N LEU A 244 11.17 18.66 14.45
CA LEU A 244 11.38 19.85 13.62
C LEU A 244 11.21 21.10 14.48
N LYS A 245 11.87 22.18 14.10
CA LYS A 245 11.68 23.51 14.66
C LYS A 245 11.17 24.43 13.55
N ILE A 246 10.03 25.08 13.78
CA ILE A 246 9.58 26.18 12.92
C ILE A 246 10.54 27.35 13.10
N GLU A 247 11.13 27.80 11.99
CA GLU A 247 12.06 28.93 11.89
C GLU A 247 11.51 29.91 10.85
N ASP A 248 10.50 30.67 11.27
CA ASP A 248 9.82 31.65 10.43
C ASP A 248 9.41 32.86 11.30
N ASP A 249 9.83 34.06 10.92
CA ASP A 249 9.58 35.28 11.70
C ASP A 249 8.07 35.61 11.82
N SER A 250 7.26 35.08 10.91
CA SER A 250 5.80 35.24 10.93
C SER A 250 5.09 34.25 11.87
N PHE A 251 5.82 33.27 12.43
CA PHE A 251 5.25 32.29 13.32
C PHE A 251 4.92 32.90 14.69
N VAL A 252 3.62 32.90 15.02
CA VAL A 252 3.13 33.33 16.33
C VAL A 252 3.00 32.12 17.24
N ASN A 253 3.65 32.15 18.39
CA ASN A 253 3.60 31.07 19.39
C ASN A 253 2.17 30.68 19.79
N PHE A 254 1.97 29.40 20.09
CA PHE A 254 0.69 28.93 20.64
C PHE A 254 0.53 29.41 22.09
N SER A 255 -0.68 29.83 22.46
CA SER A 255 -0.97 30.27 23.84
C SER A 255 -0.92 29.10 24.83
N SER A 256 -1.37 27.93 24.39
CA SER A 256 -1.44 26.70 25.18
C SER A 256 -1.36 25.49 24.25
N ILE A 257 -1.14 24.30 24.83
CA ILE A 257 -1.30 23.03 24.14
C ILE A 257 -2.38 22.26 24.93
N PRO A 258 -3.46 21.79 24.28
CA PRO A 258 -4.65 21.30 24.99
C PRO A 258 -4.57 19.84 25.43
N TYR A 259 -3.48 19.14 25.10
CA TYR A 259 -3.30 17.72 25.38
C TYR A 259 -2.03 17.46 26.18
N ALA A 260 -2.02 16.32 26.88
CA ALA A 260 -0.82 15.77 27.47
C ALA A 260 -0.18 14.71 26.57
N ILE A 261 1.13 14.49 26.72
CA ILE A 261 1.82 13.33 26.13
C ILE A 261 2.01 12.28 27.23
N LYS A 262 1.28 11.17 27.13
CA LYS A 262 1.41 10.04 28.05
C LYS A 262 2.52 9.12 27.56
N THR A 263 3.58 8.99 28.33
CA THR A 263 4.76 8.16 27.98
C THR A 263 4.65 6.73 28.50
N SER A 264 3.70 6.46 29.40
CA SER A 264 3.39 5.11 29.85
C SER A 264 2.83 4.27 28.70
N ILE A 265 3.24 3.00 28.62
CA ILE A 265 2.69 2.06 27.66
C ILE A 265 1.19 1.86 27.94
N GLN A 266 0.36 1.97 26.92
CA GLN A 266 -1.09 1.79 27.02
C GLN A 266 -1.48 0.30 26.86
N ASP A 267 -2.62 -0.07 27.44
CA ASP A 267 -3.13 -1.45 27.40
C ASP A 267 -3.85 -1.79 26.09
N VAL A 268 -3.85 -3.08 25.75
CA VAL A 268 -4.68 -3.61 24.65
C VAL A 268 -6.15 -3.36 24.95
N GLY A 269 -6.92 -2.97 23.93
CA GLY A 269 -8.32 -2.55 24.07
C GLY A 269 -8.50 -1.07 24.40
N THR A 270 -7.42 -0.32 24.67
CA THR A 270 -7.49 1.14 24.83
C THR A 270 -8.04 1.77 23.56
N GLY A 271 -9.16 2.50 23.69
CA GLY A 271 -9.75 3.25 22.58
C GLY A 271 -8.86 4.41 22.16
N VAL A 272 -8.62 4.53 20.87
CA VAL A 272 -7.74 5.53 20.27
C VAL A 272 -8.36 6.19 19.04
N PHE A 273 -7.87 7.37 18.68
CA PHE A 273 -8.18 8.03 17.41
C PHE A 273 -6.98 8.82 16.92
N THR A 274 -6.92 9.08 15.62
CA THR A 274 -5.86 9.89 15.01
C THR A 274 -6.46 10.98 14.15
N LEU A 275 -5.67 12.02 13.98
CA LEU A 275 -5.90 13.15 13.10
C LEU A 275 -4.73 13.25 12.13
N GLY A 276 -5.01 13.52 10.86
CA GLY A 276 -3.95 13.66 9.87
C GLY A 276 -4.44 14.22 8.54
N TYR A 277 -3.49 14.33 7.62
CA TYR A 277 -3.69 14.85 6.26
C TYR A 277 -3.37 13.76 5.23
N PRO A 278 -4.20 12.71 5.12
CA PRO A 278 -3.98 11.68 4.14
C PRO A 278 -4.19 12.25 2.75
N MET A 279 -3.26 11.94 1.84
CA MET A 279 -3.34 12.31 0.42
C MET A 279 -3.73 13.79 0.17
N SER A 280 -3.10 14.76 0.86
CA SER A 280 -3.51 16.19 0.81
C SER A 280 -3.57 16.79 -0.61
N ASN A 281 -2.82 16.22 -1.55
CA ASN A 281 -2.80 16.56 -2.97
C ASN A 281 -4.02 16.05 -3.77
N ILE A 282 -4.80 15.11 -3.21
CA ILE A 282 -5.92 14.43 -3.88
C ILE A 282 -7.22 14.61 -3.09
N LEU A 283 -7.18 14.61 -1.75
CA LEU A 283 -8.36 14.61 -0.87
C LEU A 283 -8.60 15.94 -0.14
N GLY A 284 -7.89 17.00 -0.55
CA GLY A 284 -7.96 18.34 0.04
C GLY A 284 -7.12 18.50 1.31
N GLU A 285 -6.97 19.74 1.77
CA GLU A 285 -6.23 20.11 2.99
C GLU A 285 -7.09 20.08 4.26
N GLU A 286 -8.25 19.41 4.20
CA GLU A 286 -9.07 19.16 5.38
C GLU A 286 -8.52 17.97 6.17
N ILE A 287 -8.42 18.18 7.49
CA ILE A 287 -7.99 17.16 8.43
C ILE A 287 -8.97 15.99 8.43
N LYS A 288 -8.46 14.76 8.44
CA LYS A 288 -9.28 13.56 8.50
C LYS A 288 -9.10 12.88 9.85
N VAL A 289 -10.19 12.28 10.33
CA VAL A 289 -10.24 11.59 11.62
C VAL A 289 -10.50 10.11 11.37
N THR A 290 -9.73 9.25 12.01
CA THR A 290 -10.02 7.81 12.08
C THR A 290 -9.88 7.32 13.52
N ASP A 291 -10.66 6.32 13.91
CA ASP A 291 -10.64 5.78 15.27
C ASP A 291 -10.61 4.24 15.32
N GLY A 292 -10.24 3.72 16.48
CA GLY A 292 -10.05 2.29 16.70
C GLY A 292 -9.58 1.99 18.12
N ILE A 293 -8.85 0.88 18.27
CA ILE A 293 -8.25 0.45 19.54
C ILE A 293 -6.77 0.12 19.37
N ILE A 294 -6.03 0.05 20.48
CA ILE A 294 -4.75 -0.65 20.52
C ILE A 294 -5.02 -2.15 20.51
N SER A 295 -4.65 -2.82 19.42
CA SER A 295 -4.83 -4.27 19.21
C SER A 295 -3.69 -5.10 19.80
N SER A 296 -2.48 -4.53 19.88
CA SER A 296 -1.31 -5.18 20.49
C SER A 296 -0.31 -4.16 21.02
N LYS A 297 0.42 -4.54 22.08
CA LYS A 297 1.54 -3.78 22.63
C LYS A 297 2.82 -3.90 21.79
N THR A 298 2.84 -4.78 20.80
CA THR A 298 3.95 -4.94 19.85
C THR A 298 3.44 -4.83 18.43
N GLY A 299 4.23 -4.24 17.54
CA GLY A 299 3.93 -4.15 16.13
C GLY A 299 4.41 -5.36 15.33
N TYR A 300 4.69 -5.11 14.06
CA TYR A 300 5.04 -6.15 13.10
C TYR A 300 6.23 -6.99 13.57
N LYS A 301 6.11 -8.32 13.47
CA LYS A 301 7.13 -9.28 13.95
C LYS A 301 7.57 -9.09 15.41
N GLY A 302 6.68 -8.58 16.26
CA GLY A 302 6.97 -8.38 17.68
C GLY A 302 7.79 -7.11 17.95
N ASP A 303 7.82 -6.16 17.02
CA ASP A 303 8.47 -4.87 17.22
C ASP A 303 7.97 -4.19 18.51
N ILE A 304 8.88 -3.96 19.44
CA ILE A 304 8.59 -3.34 20.73
C ILE A 304 8.47 -1.81 20.63
N VAL A 305 8.84 -1.21 19.50
CA VAL A 305 8.79 0.24 19.28
C VAL A 305 7.36 0.72 19.01
N THR A 306 6.57 -0.11 18.33
CA THR A 306 5.23 0.25 17.86
C THR A 306 4.11 -0.48 18.60
N TYR A 307 2.95 0.15 18.67
CA TYR A 307 1.66 -0.52 18.89
C TYR A 307 1.15 -1.06 17.57
N GLN A 308 0.35 -2.12 17.64
CA GLN A 308 -0.60 -2.43 16.59
C GLN A 308 -1.94 -1.77 16.94
N ILE A 309 -2.57 -1.10 15.97
CA ILE A 309 -3.87 -0.42 16.14
C ILE A 309 -4.87 -0.86 15.06
N SER A 310 -6.16 -0.79 15.39
CA SER A 310 -7.24 -1.06 14.43
C SER A 310 -7.71 0.20 13.68
N ALA A 311 -7.24 1.39 14.08
CA ALA A 311 -7.59 2.63 13.41
C ALA A 311 -7.01 2.63 11.99
N PRO A 312 -7.81 2.85 10.93
CA PRO A 312 -7.32 2.89 9.57
C PRO A 312 -6.27 3.99 9.39
N ILE A 313 -5.06 3.60 8.98
CA ILE A 313 -3.95 4.51 8.64
C ILE A 313 -3.68 4.39 7.14
N GLN A 314 -3.59 5.55 6.48
CA GLN A 314 -3.26 5.67 5.06
C GLN A 314 -2.02 6.57 4.89
N HIS A 315 -1.44 6.56 3.69
CA HIS A 315 -0.35 7.48 3.38
C HIS A 315 -0.78 8.94 3.59
N GLY A 316 0.09 9.73 4.23
CA GLY A 316 -0.19 11.09 4.66
C GLY A 316 -0.67 11.22 6.11
N ASN A 317 -1.16 10.15 6.75
CA ASN A 317 -1.34 10.12 8.21
C ASN A 317 -0.04 9.82 8.98
N SER A 318 0.99 9.28 8.32
CA SER A 318 2.30 9.05 8.94
C SER A 318 2.84 10.32 9.58
N GLY A 319 3.32 10.20 10.81
CA GLY A 319 3.88 11.27 11.62
C GLY A 319 2.83 12.03 12.44
N GLY A 320 1.53 11.76 12.21
CA GLY A 320 0.44 12.33 12.99
C GLY A 320 0.35 11.78 14.43
N PRO A 321 -0.43 12.44 15.30
CA PRO A 321 -0.63 12.01 16.68
C PRO A 321 -1.72 10.93 16.81
N LEU A 322 -1.43 9.87 17.56
CA LEU A 322 -2.42 8.91 18.05
C LEU A 322 -2.87 9.32 19.45
N PHE A 323 -4.16 9.62 19.61
CA PHE A 323 -4.77 10.04 20.86
C PHE A 323 -5.51 8.90 21.57
N ASP A 324 -5.53 8.90 22.91
CA ASP A 324 -6.53 8.17 23.70
C ASP A 324 -7.89 8.88 23.66
N LYS A 325 -8.98 8.24 24.13
CA LYS A 325 -10.33 8.87 24.14
C LYS A 325 -10.43 10.13 25.02
N GLN A 326 -9.47 10.38 25.91
CA GLN A 326 -9.36 11.62 26.67
C GLN A 326 -8.64 12.73 25.88
N GLY A 327 -8.04 12.43 24.73
CA GLY A 327 -7.30 13.39 23.91
C GLY A 327 -5.84 13.55 24.32
N ASN A 328 -5.26 12.64 25.11
CA ASN A 328 -3.82 12.60 25.33
C ASN A 328 -3.14 11.89 24.17
N ILE A 329 -1.95 12.34 23.77
CA ILE A 329 -1.13 11.64 22.79
C ILE A 329 -0.50 10.43 23.46
N VAL A 330 -0.68 9.26 22.85
CA VAL A 330 -0.14 7.97 23.30
C VAL A 330 0.77 7.31 22.26
N GLY A 331 0.77 7.80 21.02
CA GLY A 331 1.68 7.35 19.98
C GLY A 331 1.79 8.31 18.80
N ILE A 332 2.65 7.96 17.85
CA ILE A 332 2.82 8.65 16.57
C ILE A 332 2.43 7.67 15.47
N THR A 333 1.43 7.99 14.67
CA THR A 333 0.96 7.10 13.61
C THR A 333 2.05 6.84 12.59
N ASN A 334 2.21 5.58 12.23
CA ASN A 334 3.15 5.11 11.24
C ASN A 334 2.37 4.27 10.23
N ALA A 335 2.42 4.63 8.95
CA ALA A 335 1.89 3.77 7.89
C ALA A 335 2.86 2.59 7.66
N GLY A 336 3.08 1.79 8.70
CA GLY A 336 3.93 0.62 8.64
C GLY A 336 3.17 -0.55 8.02
N VAL A 337 3.79 -1.20 7.03
CA VAL A 337 3.39 -2.47 6.41
C VAL A 337 2.15 -2.42 5.50
N GLU A 338 2.41 -2.20 4.20
CA GLU A 338 1.43 -2.28 3.10
C GLU A 338 0.72 -3.66 2.98
N ASP A 339 1.28 -4.70 3.61
CA ASP A 339 0.82 -6.09 3.52
C ASP A 339 -0.25 -6.47 4.57
N ALA A 340 -0.58 -5.59 5.53
CA ALA A 340 -1.56 -5.88 6.58
C ALA A 340 -2.82 -5.02 6.41
N GLN A 341 -3.84 -5.55 5.71
CA GLN A 341 -5.14 -4.88 5.64
C GLN A 341 -5.75 -4.75 7.04
N ASN A 342 -6.28 -3.57 7.37
CA ASN A 342 -6.89 -3.25 8.66
C ASN A 342 -5.94 -3.30 9.88
N VAL A 343 -4.64 -3.11 9.65
CA VAL A 343 -3.66 -3.00 10.73
C VAL A 343 -2.88 -1.70 10.56
N GLY A 344 -3.10 -0.76 11.47
CA GLY A 344 -2.25 0.42 11.62
C GLY A 344 -1.14 0.16 12.63
N TYR A 345 -0.10 0.98 12.59
CA TYR A 345 0.92 0.99 13.63
C TYR A 345 1.10 2.41 14.17
N ALA A 346 1.54 2.49 15.42
CA ALA A 346 1.92 3.77 16.00
C ALA A 346 3.14 3.60 16.90
N ILE A 347 4.16 4.43 16.69
CA ILE A 347 5.36 4.47 17.52
C ILE A 347 4.96 4.95 18.92
N LYS A 348 5.41 4.24 19.96
CA LYS A 348 5.06 4.61 21.35
C LYS A 348 5.73 5.94 21.72
N THR A 349 4.99 6.80 22.42
CA THR A 349 5.48 8.09 22.95
C THR A 349 6.68 7.96 23.90
N SER A 350 6.95 6.78 24.46
CA SER A 350 8.19 6.52 25.20
C SER A 350 9.45 6.75 24.36
N TYR A 351 9.42 6.40 23.06
CA TYR A 351 10.55 6.63 22.15
C TYR A 351 10.67 8.09 21.74
N LEU A 352 9.53 8.78 21.57
CA LEU A 352 9.50 10.23 21.40
C LEU A 352 10.14 10.95 22.60
N LYS A 353 9.81 10.52 23.83
CA LYS A 353 10.40 11.05 25.05
C LYS A 353 11.92 10.88 25.07
N ASN A 354 12.42 9.69 24.71
CA ASN A 354 13.86 9.44 24.63
C ASN A 354 14.56 10.41 23.67
N LEU A 355 13.97 10.67 22.49
CA LEU A 355 14.50 11.63 21.53
C LEU A 355 14.49 13.07 22.06
N ILE A 356 13.44 13.44 22.80
CA ILE A 356 13.34 14.76 23.46
C ILE A 356 14.40 14.93 24.54
N ASP A 357 14.64 13.89 25.35
CA ASP A 357 15.61 13.95 26.45
C ASP A 357 17.05 14.20 25.95
N VAL A 358 17.34 13.84 24.69
CA VAL A 358 18.65 14.05 24.04
C VAL A 358 18.64 15.19 23.02
N ALA A 359 17.55 15.94 22.91
CA ALA A 359 17.45 17.07 21.99
C ALA A 359 18.46 18.17 22.38
N PRO A 360 19.00 18.91 21.40
CA PRO A 360 19.97 19.98 21.66
C PRO A 360 19.38 21.17 22.42
N THR A 361 18.06 21.22 22.59
CA THR A 361 17.34 22.25 23.33
C THR A 361 16.37 21.60 24.33
N SER A 362 16.14 22.26 25.46
CA SER A 362 15.18 21.77 26.46
C SER A 362 13.75 21.92 25.94
N ILE A 363 13.07 20.79 25.73
CA ILE A 363 11.67 20.75 25.31
C ILE A 363 10.83 20.25 26.50
N THR A 364 9.99 21.13 27.05
CA THR A 364 9.03 20.73 28.09
C THR A 364 7.80 20.14 27.45
N LEU A 365 7.54 18.86 27.70
CA LEU A 365 6.35 18.20 27.19
C LEU A 365 5.07 18.77 27.80
N PRO A 366 3.98 18.88 27.03
CA PRO A 366 2.72 19.33 27.55
C PRO A 366 2.16 18.23 28.46
N THR A 367 1.76 18.61 29.67
CA THR A 367 1.26 17.69 30.71
C THR A 367 -0.19 17.94 31.08
N ASN A 368 -0.77 19.08 30.64
CA ASN A 368 -2.15 19.43 30.93
C ASN A 368 -3.06 19.02 29.78
N ASN A 369 -4.08 18.21 30.08
CA ASN A 369 -5.14 17.88 29.15
C ASN A 369 -6.43 18.63 29.53
N SER A 370 -6.63 19.78 28.90
CA SER A 370 -7.79 20.65 29.13
C SER A 370 -9.04 20.23 28.34
N ILE A 371 -8.95 19.21 27.48
CA ILE A 371 -10.02 18.77 26.58
C ILE A 371 -10.66 17.44 26.98
N SER A 372 -10.18 16.80 28.06
CA SER A 372 -10.60 15.46 28.47
C SER A 372 -12.12 15.29 28.65
N GLY A 373 -12.79 16.29 29.23
CA GLY A 373 -14.23 16.32 29.46
C GLY A 373 -15.09 16.76 28.28
N LEU A 374 -14.48 17.13 27.14
CA LEU A 374 -15.23 17.61 25.98
C LEU A 374 -15.81 16.45 25.16
N SER A 375 -16.87 16.74 24.40
CA SER A 375 -17.42 15.81 23.40
C SER A 375 -16.38 15.47 22.33
N PHE A 376 -16.55 14.34 21.65
CA PHE A 376 -15.60 13.92 20.61
C PHE A 376 -15.44 14.98 19.51
N THR A 377 -16.55 15.53 19.01
CA THR A 377 -16.54 16.59 18.00
C THR A 377 -15.83 17.85 18.48
N GLU A 378 -16.02 18.25 19.74
CA GLU A 378 -15.35 19.42 20.30
C GLU A 378 -13.85 19.15 20.51
N LYS A 379 -13.46 17.93 20.92
CA LYS A 379 -12.04 17.52 20.95
C LYS A 379 -11.40 17.68 19.59
N ILE A 380 -12.03 17.19 18.52
CA ILE A 380 -11.48 17.33 17.16
C ILE A 380 -11.25 18.80 16.82
N LYS A 381 -12.24 19.67 17.04
CA LYS A 381 -12.10 21.13 16.80
C LYS A 381 -10.93 21.75 17.58
N ARG A 382 -10.73 21.35 18.84
CA ARG A 382 -9.64 21.86 19.68
C ARG A 382 -8.27 21.30 19.31
N LEU A 383 -8.21 20.09 18.74
CA LEU A 383 -6.99 19.41 18.35
C LEU A 383 -6.50 19.81 16.96
N THR A 384 -7.41 20.10 16.01
CA THR A 384 -7.07 20.44 14.61
C THR A 384 -5.94 21.47 14.47
N PRO A 385 -5.90 22.58 15.24
CA PRO A 385 -4.82 23.57 15.09
C PRO A 385 -3.42 23.11 15.46
N TYR A 386 -3.30 21.94 16.10
CA TYR A 386 -2.04 21.38 16.60
C TYR A 386 -1.57 20.17 15.79
N VAL A 387 -2.36 19.74 14.82
CA VAL A 387 -1.97 18.72 13.84
C VAL A 387 -1.61 19.45 12.56
N VAL A 388 -0.46 19.12 11.99
CA VAL A 388 0.12 19.89 10.88
C VAL A 388 0.32 19.02 9.66
N LEU A 389 0.21 19.62 8.49
CA LEU A 389 0.61 19.02 7.23
C LEU A 389 2.06 19.42 6.96
N ILE A 390 2.91 18.43 6.75
CA ILE A 390 4.32 18.63 6.42
C ILE A 390 4.47 18.39 4.93
N LYS A 391 5.10 19.31 4.22
CA LYS A 391 5.51 19.12 2.83
C LYS A 391 7.00 19.38 2.71
N ILE A 392 7.69 18.55 1.94
CA ILE A 392 9.13 18.67 1.71
C ILE A 392 9.39 19.04 0.25
N TYR A 393 10.48 19.73 -0.04
CA TYR A 393 10.89 20.13 -1.39
C TYR A 393 12.39 20.06 -1.58
#